data_AF-A0A316PKE8-F1
#
_entry.id   AF-A0A316PKE8-F1
#
_cell.length_a   1.000
_cell.length_b   1.000
_cell.length_c   1.000
_cell.angle_alpha   90.00
_cell.angle_beta   90.00
_cell.angle_gamma   90.00
#
_symmetry.space_group_name_H-M   'P 1'
#
loop_
_entity.id
_entity.type
_entity.pdbx_description
1 polymer ?
#
loop_
_entity_poly.entity_id
_entity_poly.type
_entity_poly.pdbx_seq_one_letter_code
_entity_poly.pdbx_strand_id
1 'polypeptide(L)'
;MTGIVEVDVHGMNQIQAQIAIDAALRRANASVYRIRVIHGYTHNTILRDMVQYKYRNHPKVKRIAPGSNPGQTDLILRELF
;
A
#
# COMPACT_ATOMS: atom_id res chain seq x y z
N MET A 1 18.57 -1.19 7.72
CA MET A 1 17.28 -1.92 7.80
C MET A 1 16.26 -1.18 6.94
N THR A 2 15.83 -1.77 5.83
CA THR A 2 14.76 -1.19 5.01
C THR A 2 13.42 -1.49 5.67
N GLY A 3 12.82 -0.50 6.34
CA GLY A 3 11.47 -0.61 6.94
C GLY A 3 10.35 -0.65 5.89
N ILE A 4 10.56 -1.34 4.77
CA ILE A 4 9.66 -1.39 3.63
C ILE A 4 9.13 -2.81 3.54
N VAL A 5 7.82 -2.95 3.52
CA VAL A 5 7.13 -4.21 3.21
C VAL A 5 6.45 -4.05 1.86
N GLU A 6 6.76 -4.93 0.91
CA GLU A 6 6.11 -4.92 -0.41
C GLU A 6 4.92 -5.87 -0.43
N VAL A 7 3.83 -5.45 -1.05
CA VAL A 7 2.61 -6.24 -1.26
C VAL A 7 2.26 -6.14 -2.74
N ASP A 8 2.53 -7.22 -3.47
CA ASP A 8 2.15 -7.33 -4.88
C ASP A 8 0.68 -7.76 -5.00
N VAL A 9 -0.12 -6.90 -5.61
CA VAL A 9 -1.54 -7.13 -5.89
C VAL A 9 -1.84 -7.02 -7.39
N HIS A 10 -0.81 -6.99 -8.23
CA HIS A 10 -0.98 -6.92 -9.68
C HIS A 10 -1.74 -8.16 -10.18
N GLY A 11 -2.76 -7.92 -11.01
CA GLY A 11 -3.64 -8.98 -11.54
C GLY A 11 -4.71 -9.48 -10.57
N MET A 12 -4.72 -9.00 -9.32
CA MET A 12 -5.78 -9.32 -8.37
C MET A 12 -7.05 -8.52 -8.65
N ASN A 13 -8.20 -9.06 -8.26
CA ASN A 13 -9.41 -8.25 -8.10
C ASN A 13 -9.33 -7.41 -6.81
N GLN A 14 -10.23 -6.44 -6.66
CA GLN A 14 -10.22 -5.53 -5.50
C GLN A 14 -10.35 -6.25 -4.14
N ILE A 15 -11.12 -7.33 -4.07
CA ILE A 15 -11.33 -8.08 -2.83
C ILE A 15 -10.04 -8.77 -2.40
N GLN A 16 -9.38 -9.47 -3.34
CA GLN A 16 -8.10 -10.14 -3.11
C GLN A 16 -7.01 -9.14 -2.71
N ALA A 17 -6.90 -8.03 -3.44
CA ALA A 17 -5.94 -6.98 -3.17
C ALA A 17 -6.15 -6.39 -1.77
N GLN A 18 -7.41 -6.12 -1.40
CA GLN A 18 -7.75 -5.62 -0.08
C GLN A 18 -7.32 -6.62 1.01
N ILE A 19 -7.66 -7.91 0.88
CA ILE A 19 -7.30 -8.92 1.88
C ILE A 19 -5.78 -8.95 2.09
N ALA A 20 -5.00 -8.89 1.01
CA ALA A 20 -3.55 -8.91 1.07
C ALA A 20 -2.99 -7.67 1.81
N ILE A 21 -3.49 -6.48 1.47
CA ILE A 21 -3.05 -5.22 2.08
C ILE A 21 -3.48 -5.14 3.56
N ASP A 22 -4.71 -5.53 3.89
CA ASP A 22 -5.23 -5.55 5.27
C ASP A 22 -4.39 -6.51 6.13
N ALA A 23 -4.02 -7.67 5.59
CA ALA A 23 -3.16 -8.62 6.28
C ALA A 23 -1.75 -8.05 6.53
N ALA A 24 -1.18 -7.31 5.57
CA ALA A 24 0.10 -6.63 5.73
C ALA A 24 0.03 -5.50 6.78
N LEU A 25 -1.01 -4.67 6.74
CA LEU A 25 -1.27 -3.63 7.74
C LEU A 25 -1.43 -4.22 9.14
N ARG A 26 -2.12 -5.35 9.29
CA ARG A 26 -2.27 -6.04 10.57
C ARG A 26 -0.93 -6.51 11.14
N ARG A 27 -0.07 -7.11 10.29
CA ARG A 27 1.26 -7.61 10.67
C ARG A 27 2.30 -6.50 10.89
N ALA A 28 2.12 -5.33 10.29
CA ALA A 28 3.05 -4.23 10.42
C ALA A 28 3.22 -3.79 11.88
N ASN A 29 4.47 -3.80 12.34
CA ASN A 29 4.91 -3.38 13.67
C ASN A 29 5.77 -2.10 13.57
N ALA A 30 6.31 -1.63 14.70
CA ALA A 30 7.05 -0.36 14.78
C ALA A 30 8.30 -0.27 13.88
N SER A 31 8.85 -1.40 13.42
CA SER A 31 9.99 -1.42 12.49
C SER A 31 9.61 -1.11 11.03
N VAL A 32 8.32 -1.21 10.68
CA VAL A 32 7.82 -0.93 9.33
C VAL A 32 7.57 0.56 9.19
N TYR A 33 8.36 1.20 8.32
CA TYR A 33 8.19 2.59 7.91
C TYR A 33 7.06 2.74 6.89
N ARG A 34 7.00 1.87 5.88
CA ARG A 34 5.97 1.91 4.84
C ARG A 34 5.60 0.53 4.33
N ILE A 35 4.37 0.40 3.85
CA ILE A 35 3.93 -0.69 2.98
C ILE A 35 3.88 -0.15 1.54
N ARG A 36 4.60 -0.79 0.63
CA ARG A 36 4.56 -0.50 -0.80
C ARG A 36 3.60 -1.45 -1.48
N VAL A 37 2.50 -0.92 -2.02
CA VAL A 37 1.54 -1.69 -2.79
C VAL A 37 1.92 -1.63 -4.26
N ILE A 38 2.24 -2.78 -4.85
CA ILE A 38 2.55 -2.93 -6.28
C ILE A 38 1.26 -3.37 -6.96
N HIS A 39 0.56 -2.43 -7.59
CA HIS A 39 -0.71 -2.70 -8.26
C HIS A 39 -0.59 -2.79 -9.78
N GLY A 40 0.61 -2.56 -10.32
CA GLY A 40 0.88 -2.51 -11.75
C GLY A 40 0.39 -1.21 -12.39
N TYR A 41 0.85 -0.98 -13.62
CA TYR A 41 0.48 0.18 -14.44
C TYR A 41 -0.07 -0.32 -15.78
N THR A 42 -1.36 -0.64 -15.79
CA THR A 42 -2.08 -1.17 -16.95
C THR A 42 -3.19 -0.20 -17.39
N HIS A 43 -4.02 -0.60 -18.36
CA HIS A 43 -5.09 0.23 -18.94
C HIS A 43 -6.17 0.72 -17.95
N ASN A 44 -6.16 0.26 -16.69
CA ASN A 44 -7.08 0.73 -15.67
C ASN A 44 -6.37 1.12 -14.37
N THR A 45 -7.06 1.95 -13.58
CA THR A 45 -6.55 2.51 -12.32
C THR A 45 -7.29 1.97 -11.11
N ILE A 46 -8.09 0.91 -11.27
CA ILE A 46 -9.03 0.41 -10.25
C ILE A 46 -8.30 0.11 -8.93
N LEU A 47 -7.20 -0.64 -8.98
CA LEU A 47 -6.43 -0.98 -7.77
C LEU A 47 -5.71 0.23 -7.20
N ARG A 48 -5.15 1.12 -8.04
CA ARG A 48 -4.53 2.37 -7.60
C ARG A 48 -5.52 3.22 -6.83
N ASP A 49 -6.70 3.45 -7.41
CA ASP A 49 -7.73 4.30 -6.85
C ASP A 49 -8.31 3.65 -5.57
N MET A 50 -8.51 2.33 -5.58
CA MET A 50 -8.91 1.58 -4.38
C MET A 50 -7.93 1.80 -3.22
N VAL A 51 -6.62 1.69 -3.46
CA VAL A 51 -5.60 1.93 -2.44
C VAL A 51 -5.66 3.37 -1.91
N GLN A 52 -5.76 4.34 -2.82
CA GLN A 52 -5.80 5.77 -2.50
C GLN A 52 -7.02 6.16 -1.64
N TYR A 53 -8.20 5.65 -1.97
CA TYR A 53 -9.42 6.02 -1.27
C TYR A 53 -9.66 5.18 -0.01
N LYS A 54 -9.42 3.87 -0.06
CA LYS A 54 -9.78 2.95 1.02
C LYS A 54 -8.91 3.15 2.27
N TYR A 55 -7.63 3.43 2.10
CA TYR A 55 -6.68 3.48 3.22
C TYR A 55 -6.41 4.90 3.73
N ARG A 56 -7.04 5.93 3.15
CA ARG A 56 -6.82 7.33 3.51
C ARG A 56 -7.05 7.62 5.00
N ASN A 57 -8.02 6.96 5.60
CA ASN A 57 -8.41 7.13 7.00
C ASN A 57 -8.04 5.93 7.88
N HIS A 58 -7.21 5.01 7.39
CA HIS A 58 -6.85 3.82 8.14
C HIS A 58 -5.93 4.22 9.33
N PRO A 59 -6.18 3.74 10.56
CA PRO A 59 -5.51 4.24 11.78
C PRO A 59 -3.99 4.04 11.78
N LYS A 60 -3.47 3.03 11.06
CA LYS A 60 -2.03 2.81 10.89
C LYS A 60 -1.40 3.64 9.77
N VAL A 61 -2.18 4.17 8.83
CA VAL A 61 -1.67 4.90 7.65
C VAL A 61 -1.65 6.37 7.99
N LYS A 62 -0.45 6.95 8.06
CA LYS A 62 -0.25 8.39 8.30
C LYS A 62 -0.45 9.20 7.03
N ARG A 63 0.00 8.64 5.91
CA ARG A 63 -0.03 9.29 4.60
C ARG A 63 0.01 8.24 3.50
N ILE A 64 -0.60 8.57 2.38
CA ILE A 64 -0.47 7.82 1.12
C ILE A 64 0.42 8.65 0.20
N ALA A 65 1.45 8.03 -0.37
CA ALA A 65 2.39 8.68 -1.29
C ALA A 65 2.52 7.86 -2.58
N PRO A 66 2.81 8.50 -3.73
CA PRO A 66 3.21 7.76 -4.92
C PRO A 66 4.49 6.95 -4.64
N GLY A 67 4.58 5.75 -5.23
CA GLY A 67 5.81 4.95 -5.19
C GLY A 67 6.88 5.46 -6.17
N SER A 68 7.90 4.66 -6.45
CA SER A 68 8.98 5.07 -7.37
C SER A 68 8.59 5.01 -8.85
N ASN A 69 7.41 4.46 -9.16
CA ASN A 69 6.83 4.46 -10.50
C ASN A 69 5.29 4.46 -10.42
N PRO A 70 4.58 4.70 -11.54
CA PRO A 70 3.13 4.79 -11.57
C PRO A 70 2.36 3.52 -11.18
N GLY A 71 3.02 2.36 -11.12
CA GLY A 71 2.43 1.08 -10.72
C GLY A 71 2.52 0.81 -9.21
N GLN A 72 2.91 1.81 -8.42
CA GLN A 72 3.15 1.67 -7.00
C GLN A 72 2.52 2.80 -6.19
N THR A 73 1.98 2.44 -5.02
CA THR A 73 1.50 3.38 -4.01
C THR A 73 2.08 2.98 -2.65
N ASP A 74 2.67 3.93 -1.94
CA ASP A 74 3.26 3.74 -0.62
C ASP A 74 2.26 4.19 0.47
N LEU A 75 1.89 3.26 1.35
CA LEU A 75 1.19 3.52 2.61
C LEU A 75 2.24 3.79 3.71
N ILE A 76 2.43 5.05 4.07
CA ILE A 76 3.39 5.47 5.09
C ILE A 76 2.79 5.21 6.47
N LEU A 77 3.49 4.42 7.29
CA LEU A 77 3.02 4.03 8.63
C LEU A 77 3.75 4.78 9.76
N ARG A 78 4.93 5.32 9.47
CA ARG A 78 5.75 6.10 10.40
C ARG A 78 6.38 7.28 9.67
N GLU A 79 6.52 8.43 10.33
CA GLU A 79 7.32 9.54 9.80
C GLU A 79 8.80 9.31 10.19
N LEU A 80 9.72 9.53 9.25
CA LEU A 80 11.14 9.67 9.55
C LEU A 80 11.33 11.16 9.84
N PHE A 81 11.87 11.45 11.01
CA PHE A 81 12.05 12.78 11.60
C PHE A 81 12.57 13.82 10.61
#